data_AF-A0A941YJZ2-F1
#
_entry.id   AF-A0A941YJZ2-F1
#
_cell.length_a   1.000
_cell.length_b   1.000
_cell.length_c   1.000
_cell.angle_alpha   90.00
_cell.angle_beta   90.00
_cell.angle_gamma   90.00
#
_symmetry.space_group_name_H-M   'P 1'
#
loop_
_entity.id
_entity.type
_entity.pdbx_description
1 polymer ?
#
loop_
_entity_poly.entity_id
_entity_poly.type
_entity_poly.pdbx_seq_one_letter_code
_entity_poly.pdbx_strand_id
1 'polypeptide(L)'
;MVACFLLALGTGVIDPWMTPQFSARQVAQVKSFWADPSRFRADDQLAQGSGGPYIAAATAEGSTWLHAYYKAVYPGQHILPDRDMVPLTAAQKQADSWLERRIEADWAAATQEALALNEGRRPPARPTAEPPPFSSPWGPVPSFAGPHRAKRYTVLFPECAVFAQDAAKVRRKFPYLRCVDGVDILGSTTAGLTWQNALRKSKASPQACRVLQAVADLEGAFDSVNTYDTGRLSVGIVQFATMAGGQGSLGEMLLAYKRSDRDSFQQTFPKFGVDVTPLGVLTVVDPATGWEFQGPAAVRRVQSDPRLAAVFCRAGRLSEGYQAVQVKMALALFWPGEKSVGWTVANRNYSARLVDIFRSDAGMATLFDRSVNTGDLSPVLATVREAASRIGAKSAADLAAQESRLMQALRYRKDFTVVAGLSRPAELYASSTPGPMQGSVLPPATPEAWRPTGKPTKPEAAKEPEQKLPEGADPRYAVPLGPPAEERKPEDFESPLKKKPNEKAPSQAGG
;
A
#
# COMPACT_ATOMS: atom_id res chain seq x y z
N MET A 1 -22.57 41.10 -33.70
CA MET A 1 -22.20 39.72 -33.32
C MET A 1 -21.98 39.69 -31.82
N VAL A 2 -23.07 39.51 -31.09
CA VAL A 2 -23.17 39.50 -29.64
C VAL A 2 -23.71 38.13 -29.25
N ALA A 3 -23.19 37.60 -28.13
CA ALA A 3 -23.70 36.50 -27.31
C ALA A 3 -23.56 35.05 -27.83
N CYS A 4 -22.77 34.27 -27.10
CA CYS A 4 -23.14 32.95 -26.59
C CYS A 4 -22.20 32.57 -25.42
N PHE A 5 -22.32 33.28 -24.30
CA PHE A 5 -21.92 32.77 -22.98
C PHE A 5 -23.13 32.00 -22.44
N LEU A 6 -23.14 30.69 -22.64
CA LEU A 6 -24.14 29.80 -22.04
C LEU A 6 -23.83 29.65 -20.55
N LEU A 7 -24.61 30.38 -19.74
CA LEU A 7 -24.83 30.14 -18.33
C LEU A 7 -25.33 28.71 -18.12
N ALA A 8 -24.45 27.82 -17.70
CA ALA A 8 -24.83 26.56 -17.07
C ALA A 8 -25.38 26.85 -15.66
N LEU A 9 -26.62 27.33 -15.58
CA LEU A 9 -27.45 27.24 -14.38
C LEU A 9 -27.95 25.80 -14.26
N GLY A 10 -27.01 24.88 -14.05
CA GLY A 10 -27.26 23.48 -13.79
C GLY A 10 -27.70 23.30 -12.34
N THR A 11 -28.84 22.64 -12.16
CA THR A 11 -29.41 22.16 -10.89
C THR A 11 -28.34 21.92 -9.83
N GLY A 12 -28.26 22.82 -8.84
CA GLY A 12 -27.29 22.81 -7.74
C GLY A 12 -27.48 21.62 -6.80
N VAL A 13 -27.25 20.41 -7.29
CA VAL A 13 -26.82 19.30 -6.46
C VAL A 13 -25.37 19.60 -6.13
N ILE A 14 -25.16 20.47 -5.14
CA ILE A 14 -23.88 20.53 -4.43
C ILE A 14 -23.67 19.10 -3.98
N ASP A 15 -22.64 18.46 -4.53
CA ASP A 15 -22.35 17.08 -4.20
C ASP A 15 -22.20 17.01 -2.67
N PRO A 16 -23.14 16.35 -1.94
CA PRO A 16 -23.17 16.39 -0.48
C PRO A 16 -21.88 15.85 0.16
N TRP A 17 -21.01 15.27 -0.64
CA TRP A 17 -19.69 14.76 -0.27
C TRP A 17 -18.61 15.85 -0.09
N MET A 18 -18.80 17.08 -0.58
CA MET A 18 -17.79 18.15 -0.46
C MET A 18 -17.98 19.06 0.76
N THR A 19 -18.15 18.45 1.94
CA THR A 19 -18.03 19.23 3.19
C THR A 19 -16.55 19.40 3.52
N PRO A 20 -16.03 20.64 3.70
CA PRO A 20 -14.66 20.86 4.12
C PRO A 20 -14.35 20.10 5.42
N GLN A 21 -13.26 19.34 5.44
CA GLN A 21 -12.79 18.67 6.65
C GLN A 21 -11.95 19.60 7.54
N PHE A 22 -11.42 20.69 6.96
CA PHE A 22 -10.59 21.66 7.66
C PHE A 22 -11.29 23.00 7.81
N SER A 23 -11.29 23.53 9.05
CA SER A 23 -11.63 24.93 9.28
C SER A 23 -10.56 25.86 8.71
N ALA A 24 -10.93 27.11 8.41
CA ALA A 24 -9.98 28.13 7.97
C ALA A 24 -8.80 28.31 8.94
N ARG A 25 -9.05 28.20 10.26
CA ARG A 25 -8.00 28.24 11.28
C ARG A 25 -7.02 27.07 11.14
N GLN A 26 -7.51 25.86 10.92
CA GLN A 26 -6.64 24.68 10.73
C GLN A 26 -5.81 24.81 9.45
N VAL A 27 -6.41 25.27 8.35
CA VAL A 27 -5.67 25.53 7.10
C VAL A 27 -4.56 26.56 7.33
N ALA A 28 -4.85 27.67 8.02
CA ALA A 28 -3.85 28.68 8.36
C ALA A 28 -2.70 28.09 9.22
N GLN A 29 -3.02 27.21 10.18
CA GLN A 29 -2.02 26.52 11.00
C GLN A 29 -1.13 25.58 10.17
N VAL A 30 -1.72 24.79 9.28
CA VAL A 30 -0.98 23.88 8.38
C VAL A 30 -0.04 24.68 7.47
N LYS A 31 -0.53 25.77 6.86
CA LYS A 31 0.31 26.66 6.05
C LYS A 31 1.44 27.26 6.85
N SER A 32 1.14 27.79 8.04
CA SER A 32 2.16 28.39 8.92
C SER A 32 3.22 27.38 9.32
N PHE A 33 2.84 26.13 9.58
CA PHE A 33 3.80 25.07 9.92
C PHE A 33 4.73 24.74 8.74
N TRP A 34 4.19 24.61 7.53
CA TRP A 34 4.96 24.24 6.34
C TRP A 34 5.65 25.41 5.63
N ALA A 35 5.35 26.65 5.99
CA ALA A 35 6.00 27.86 5.46
C ALA A 35 7.45 28.03 5.96
N ASP A 36 7.82 27.37 7.06
CA ASP A 36 9.19 27.34 7.55
C ASP A 36 10.08 26.51 6.61
N PRO A 37 11.03 27.14 5.87
CA PRO A 37 11.84 26.44 4.88
C PRO A 37 12.79 25.40 5.50
N SER A 38 13.04 25.44 6.81
CA SER A 38 13.83 24.41 7.48
C SER A 38 13.08 23.07 7.56
N ARG A 39 11.75 23.06 7.39
CA ARG A 39 10.90 21.87 7.54
C ARG A 39 10.97 20.90 6.39
N PHE A 40 11.44 21.36 5.23
CA PHE A 40 11.47 20.55 4.03
C PHE A 40 12.67 20.89 3.17
N ARG A 41 13.47 19.87 2.89
CA ARG A 41 14.59 19.96 1.96
C ARG A 41 14.49 18.84 0.93
N ALA A 42 14.69 19.19 -0.33
CA ALA A 42 14.81 18.24 -1.43
C ALA A 42 16.24 18.37 -1.99
N ASP A 43 17.02 17.30 -1.81
CA ASP A 43 18.39 17.21 -2.27
C ASP A 43 18.44 16.29 -3.50
N ASP A 44 19.23 16.66 -4.49
CA ASP A 44 19.56 15.78 -5.60
C ASP A 44 20.28 14.53 -5.10
N GLN A 45 19.82 13.34 -5.49
CA GLN A 45 20.48 12.09 -5.14
C GLN A 45 21.55 11.77 -6.18
N LEU A 46 22.82 11.96 -5.80
CA LEU A 46 23.95 11.58 -6.64
C LEU A 46 24.02 10.06 -6.76
N ALA A 47 23.79 9.53 -7.96
CA ALA A 47 23.97 8.11 -8.20
C ALA A 47 25.46 7.78 -8.30
N GLN A 48 25.88 6.75 -7.57
CA GLN A 48 27.27 6.30 -7.57
C GLN A 48 27.75 6.03 -9.00
N GLY A 49 28.83 6.69 -9.39
CA GLY A 49 29.45 6.53 -10.72
C GLY A 49 28.76 7.25 -11.88
N SER A 50 27.65 7.95 -11.67
CA SER A 50 26.90 8.61 -12.76
C SER A 50 27.31 10.05 -13.06
N GLY A 51 28.16 10.66 -12.22
CA GLY A 51 28.61 12.05 -12.37
C GLY A 51 27.53 13.12 -12.10
N GLY A 52 26.30 12.75 -11.73
CA GLY A 52 25.21 13.69 -11.44
C GLY A 52 23.94 13.04 -10.88
N PRO A 53 22.80 13.75 -10.85
CA PRO A 53 21.56 13.28 -10.23
C PRO A 53 20.63 12.48 -11.15
N TYR A 54 20.89 12.47 -12.46
CA TYR A 54 20.07 11.71 -13.41
C TYR A 54 20.48 10.23 -13.41
N ILE A 55 19.48 9.36 -13.35
CA ILE A 55 19.60 7.91 -13.46
C ILE A 55 18.64 7.37 -14.52
N ALA A 56 18.91 6.17 -15.05
CA ALA A 56 17.88 5.41 -15.74
C ALA A 56 16.89 4.85 -14.70
N ALA A 57 15.59 5.07 -14.92
CA ALA A 57 14.52 4.55 -14.08
C ALA A 57 13.40 3.96 -14.94
N ALA A 58 12.60 3.06 -14.35
CA ALA A 58 11.41 2.55 -14.99
C ALA A 58 10.36 3.66 -15.16
N THR A 59 9.56 3.58 -16.24
CA THR A 59 8.47 4.52 -16.50
C THR A 59 7.13 3.98 -16.01
N ALA A 60 6.19 4.87 -15.66
CA ALA A 60 4.84 4.49 -15.26
C ALA A 60 4.05 3.90 -16.44
N GLU A 61 4.26 4.43 -17.65
CA GLU A 61 3.65 3.98 -18.89
C GLU A 61 4.11 2.56 -19.25
N GLY A 62 5.43 2.32 -19.19
CA GLY A 62 6.03 1.01 -19.40
C GLY A 62 5.50 -0.02 -18.42
N SER A 63 5.42 0.35 -17.14
CA SER A 63 4.87 -0.53 -16.10
C SER A 63 3.38 -0.84 -16.29
N THR A 64 2.58 0.16 -16.70
CA THR A 64 1.16 -0.02 -17.01
C THR A 64 0.96 -0.95 -18.20
N TRP A 65 1.76 -0.78 -19.26
CA TRP A 65 1.77 -1.67 -20.42
C TRP A 65 2.17 -3.10 -20.04
N LEU A 66 3.22 -3.27 -19.22
CA LEU A 66 3.66 -4.58 -18.72
C LEU A 66 2.55 -5.32 -17.98
N HIS A 67 1.79 -4.60 -17.16
CA HIS A 67 0.67 -5.19 -16.43
C HIS A 67 -0.42 -5.72 -17.37
N ALA A 68 -0.78 -4.93 -18.40
CA ALA A 68 -1.74 -5.34 -19.42
C ALA A 68 -1.22 -6.54 -20.24
N TYR A 69 0.05 -6.49 -20.67
CA TYR A 69 0.75 -7.58 -21.34
C TYR A 69 0.68 -8.87 -20.53
N TYR A 70 1.05 -8.85 -19.25
CA TYR A 70 1.05 -10.05 -18.44
C TYR A 70 -0.35 -10.63 -18.24
N LYS A 71 -1.37 -9.79 -18.03
CA LYS A 71 -2.76 -10.27 -17.92
C LYS A 71 -3.24 -10.99 -19.19
N ALA A 72 -2.84 -10.50 -20.36
CA ALA A 72 -3.26 -11.06 -21.63
C ALA A 72 -2.47 -12.31 -22.04
N VAL A 73 -1.15 -12.27 -21.85
CA VAL A 73 -0.24 -13.34 -22.27
C VAL A 73 -0.22 -14.51 -21.28
N TYR A 74 -0.48 -14.25 -20.00
CA TYR A 74 -0.46 -15.25 -18.92
C TYR A 74 -1.82 -15.42 -18.23
N PRO A 75 -2.89 -15.78 -18.97
CA PRO A 75 -4.21 -15.93 -18.38
C PRO A 75 -4.20 -17.00 -17.29
N GLY A 76 -4.71 -16.66 -16.11
CA GLY A 76 -4.78 -17.56 -14.97
C GLY A 76 -3.51 -17.65 -14.11
N GLN A 77 -2.42 -16.98 -14.50
CA GLN A 77 -1.28 -16.79 -13.60
C GLN A 77 -1.42 -15.49 -12.81
N HIS A 78 -1.08 -15.53 -11.52
CA HIS A 78 -0.97 -14.32 -10.71
C HIS A 78 0.32 -13.58 -11.05
N ILE A 79 0.21 -12.29 -11.32
CA ILE A 79 1.37 -11.42 -11.52
C ILE A 79 1.96 -11.13 -10.15
N LEU A 80 3.21 -11.52 -9.92
CA LEU A 80 3.86 -11.32 -8.63
C LEU A 80 4.83 -10.13 -8.70
N PRO A 81 4.89 -9.31 -7.63
CA PRO A 81 5.77 -8.15 -7.61
C PRO A 81 7.26 -8.54 -7.56
N ASP A 82 7.58 -9.69 -6.97
CA ASP A 82 8.93 -10.14 -6.60
C ASP A 82 9.62 -11.02 -7.65
N ARG A 83 8.90 -11.50 -8.68
CA ARG A 83 9.47 -12.39 -9.70
C ARG A 83 8.87 -12.17 -11.08
N ASP A 84 9.62 -12.58 -12.09
CA ASP A 84 9.14 -12.63 -13.47
C ASP A 84 8.10 -13.75 -13.67
N MET A 85 7.24 -13.55 -14.67
CA MET A 85 6.33 -14.59 -15.15
C MET A 85 7.13 -15.72 -15.80
N VAL A 86 6.66 -16.96 -15.66
CA VAL A 86 7.31 -18.12 -16.27
C VAL A 86 6.56 -18.51 -17.54
N PRO A 87 7.20 -18.42 -18.73
CA PRO A 87 6.57 -18.81 -20.00
C PRO A 87 6.31 -20.32 -20.05
N LEU A 88 5.05 -20.69 -20.31
CA LEU A 88 4.57 -22.08 -20.40
C LEU A 88 4.47 -22.58 -21.85
N THR A 89 4.41 -21.67 -22.82
CA THR A 89 4.24 -22.00 -24.25
C THR A 89 5.37 -21.41 -25.09
N ALA A 90 5.61 -21.97 -26.29
CA ALA A 90 6.61 -21.43 -27.21
C ALA A 90 6.30 -19.97 -27.62
N ALA A 91 5.01 -19.64 -27.83
CA ALA A 91 4.58 -18.29 -28.13
C ALA A 91 4.90 -17.30 -26.99
N GLN A 92 4.66 -17.71 -25.74
CA GLN A 92 5.03 -16.91 -24.56
C GLN A 92 6.56 -16.70 -24.47
N LYS A 93 7.35 -17.75 -24.71
CA LYS A 93 8.82 -17.63 -24.73
C LYS A 93 9.28 -16.64 -25.79
N GLN A 94 8.72 -16.70 -27.00
CA GLN A 94 9.05 -15.77 -28.08
C GLN A 94 8.68 -14.32 -27.73
N ALA A 95 7.48 -14.11 -27.19
CA ALA A 95 7.03 -12.79 -26.76
C ALA A 95 7.91 -12.21 -25.64
N ASP A 96 8.27 -13.02 -24.65
CA ASP A 96 9.17 -12.62 -23.56
C ASP A 96 10.59 -12.33 -24.04
N SER A 97 11.13 -13.12 -24.97
CA SER A 97 12.45 -12.85 -25.56
C SER A 97 12.49 -11.51 -26.31
N TRP A 98 11.40 -11.14 -27.01
CA TRP A 98 11.29 -9.82 -27.61
C TRP A 98 11.19 -8.73 -26.53
N LEU A 99 10.34 -8.93 -25.50
CA LEU A 99 10.17 -7.97 -24.41
C LEU A 99 11.48 -7.71 -23.66
N GLU A 100 12.28 -8.74 -23.43
CA GLU A 100 13.61 -8.62 -22.81
C GLU A 100 14.56 -7.76 -23.63
N ARG A 101 14.69 -8.02 -24.93
CA ARG A 101 15.53 -7.19 -25.81
C ARG A 101 15.05 -5.74 -25.82
N ARG A 102 13.74 -5.53 -25.87
CA ARG A 102 13.14 -4.21 -25.86
C ARG A 102 13.43 -3.45 -24.56
N ILE A 103 13.23 -4.09 -23.41
CA ILE A 103 13.54 -3.50 -22.10
C ILE A 103 15.03 -3.19 -22.02
N GLU A 104 15.92 -4.11 -22.42
CA GLU A 104 17.36 -3.86 -22.38
C GLU A 104 17.76 -2.64 -23.23
N ALA A 105 17.23 -2.54 -24.45
CA ALA A 105 17.48 -1.40 -25.33
C ALA A 105 16.99 -0.08 -24.72
N ASP A 106 15.80 -0.06 -24.12
CA ASP A 106 15.24 1.14 -23.47
C ASP A 106 16.08 1.56 -22.25
N TRP A 107 16.56 0.60 -21.45
CA TRP A 107 17.43 0.86 -20.30
C TRP A 107 18.81 1.36 -20.72
N ALA A 108 19.40 0.81 -21.78
CA ALA A 108 20.65 1.28 -22.35
C ALA A 108 20.51 2.73 -22.86
N ALA A 109 19.45 3.03 -23.60
CA ALA A 109 19.16 4.38 -24.08
C ALA A 109 18.94 5.36 -22.91
N ALA A 110 18.11 5.01 -21.93
CA ALA A 110 17.87 5.84 -20.74
C ALA A 110 19.15 6.11 -19.94
N THR A 111 20.07 5.14 -19.88
CA THR A 111 21.37 5.30 -19.22
C THR A 111 22.24 6.31 -19.96
N GLN A 112 22.32 6.22 -21.29
CA GLN A 112 23.07 7.18 -22.10
C GLN A 112 22.48 8.59 -22.01
N GLU A 113 21.16 8.71 -21.99
CA GLU A 113 20.47 10.00 -21.80
C GLU A 113 20.76 10.60 -20.42
N ALA A 114 20.68 9.79 -19.36
CA ALA A 114 20.99 10.24 -18.00
C ALA A 114 22.44 10.73 -17.89
N LEU A 115 23.40 10.01 -18.47
CA LEU A 115 24.80 10.43 -18.52
C LEU A 115 24.98 11.75 -19.27
N ALA A 116 24.36 11.88 -20.45
CA ALA A 116 24.40 13.12 -21.22
C ALA A 116 23.83 14.31 -20.42
N LEU A 117 22.71 14.11 -19.72
CA LEU A 117 22.10 15.14 -18.87
C LEU A 117 22.99 15.52 -17.68
N ASN A 118 23.65 14.56 -17.04
CA ASN A 118 24.61 14.81 -15.95
C ASN A 118 25.81 15.63 -16.43
N GLU A 119 26.23 15.45 -17.69
CA GLU A 119 27.32 16.19 -18.31
C GLU A 119 26.88 17.51 -18.97
N GLY A 120 25.60 17.88 -18.87
CA GLY A 120 25.05 19.07 -19.53
C GLY A 120 25.02 18.98 -21.06
N ARG A 121 25.09 17.77 -21.62
CA ARG A 121 25.03 17.51 -23.07
C ARG A 121 23.60 17.22 -23.51
N ARG A 122 23.33 17.45 -24.80
CA ARG A 122 22.08 17.03 -25.44
C ARG A 122 22.00 15.50 -25.44
N PRO A 123 20.89 14.89 -24.96
CA PRO A 123 20.71 13.45 -25.02
C PRO A 123 20.74 12.93 -26.47
N PRO A 124 21.31 11.74 -26.72
CA PRO A 124 21.29 11.13 -28.05
C PRO A 124 19.84 10.81 -28.47
N ALA A 125 19.59 10.74 -29.77
CA ALA A 125 18.29 10.28 -30.26
C ALA A 125 18.11 8.79 -29.91
N ARG A 126 16.91 8.43 -29.43
CA ARG A 126 16.59 7.03 -29.17
C ARG A 126 16.51 6.25 -30.48
N PRO A 127 17.05 5.03 -30.53
CA PRO A 127 16.79 4.11 -31.64
C PRO A 127 15.28 3.88 -31.81
N THR A 128 14.85 3.74 -33.06
CA THR A 128 13.46 3.34 -33.37
C THR A 128 13.17 1.98 -32.75
N ALA A 129 12.00 1.84 -32.11
CA ALA A 129 11.58 0.60 -31.48
C ALA A 129 11.39 -0.53 -32.50
N GLU A 130 11.93 -1.72 -32.22
CA GLU A 130 11.56 -2.95 -32.93
C GLU A 130 10.06 -3.21 -32.72
N PRO A 131 9.26 -3.43 -33.78
CA PRO A 131 7.85 -3.74 -33.63
C PRO A 131 7.67 -5.08 -32.90
N PRO A 132 6.62 -5.24 -32.07
CA PRO A 132 6.36 -6.51 -31.41
C PRO A 132 6.02 -7.62 -32.42
N PRO A 133 6.43 -8.89 -32.17
CA PRO A 133 6.09 -10.03 -33.03
C PRO A 133 4.62 -10.49 -32.85
N PHE A 134 3.82 -9.70 -32.13
CA PHE A 134 2.42 -9.98 -31.83
C PHE A 134 1.60 -8.70 -32.01
N SER A 135 0.34 -8.85 -32.39
CA SER A 135 -0.63 -7.76 -32.31
C SER A 135 -0.81 -7.36 -30.84
N SER A 136 -0.62 -6.08 -30.52
CA SER A 136 -0.83 -5.54 -29.17
C SER A 136 -2.24 -4.96 -29.04
N PRO A 137 -3.23 -5.71 -28.52
CA PRO A 137 -4.56 -5.15 -28.28
C PRO A 137 -4.59 -4.13 -27.13
N TRP A 138 -3.47 -3.94 -26.42
CA TRP A 138 -3.32 -2.99 -25.30
C TRP A 138 -2.56 -1.71 -25.68
N GLY A 139 -2.55 -1.36 -26.97
CA GLY A 139 -2.03 -0.08 -27.47
C GLY A 139 -0.55 -0.11 -27.87
N PRO A 140 0.01 1.07 -28.25
CA PRO A 140 1.41 1.18 -28.64
C PRO A 140 2.34 0.83 -27.48
N VAL A 141 3.49 0.26 -27.79
CA VAL A 141 4.53 -0.08 -26.80
C VAL A 141 5.23 1.21 -26.37
N PRO A 142 5.11 1.65 -25.10
CA PRO A 142 5.83 2.81 -24.61
C PRO A 142 7.32 2.49 -24.42
N SER A 143 8.10 3.48 -23.98
CA SER A 143 9.42 3.19 -23.42
C SER A 143 9.27 2.58 -22.02
N PHE A 144 10.06 1.54 -21.70
CA PHE A 144 10.08 0.94 -20.36
C PHE A 144 11.01 1.66 -19.37
N ALA A 145 11.95 2.47 -19.88
CA ALA A 145 12.87 3.25 -19.06
C ALA A 145 13.06 4.69 -19.59
N GLY A 146 13.42 5.60 -18.69
CA GLY A 146 13.75 6.98 -19.02
C GLY A 146 14.72 7.60 -18.03
N PRO A 147 15.36 8.74 -18.39
CA PRO A 147 16.17 9.48 -17.44
C PRO A 147 15.26 10.09 -16.38
N HIS A 148 15.65 9.94 -15.12
CA HIS A 148 14.94 10.47 -13.96
C HIS A 148 15.92 11.20 -13.06
N ARG A 149 15.57 12.40 -12.61
CA ARG A 149 16.38 13.17 -11.66
C ARG A 149 15.99 12.76 -10.25
N ALA A 150 16.70 11.78 -9.71
CA ALA A 150 16.36 11.22 -8.40
C ALA A 150 16.57 12.24 -7.29
N LYS A 151 15.63 12.31 -6.35
CA LYS A 151 15.71 13.19 -5.17
C LYS A 151 15.57 12.44 -3.87
N ARG A 152 16.29 12.94 -2.88
CA ARG A 152 16.13 12.60 -1.47
C ARG A 152 15.47 13.76 -0.74
N TYR A 153 14.44 13.45 0.02
CA TYR A 153 13.68 14.42 0.80
C TYR A 153 13.99 14.27 2.28
N THR A 154 14.13 15.38 2.97
CA THR A 154 14.20 15.47 4.43
C THR A 154 13.05 16.31 4.92
N VAL A 155 12.17 15.72 5.73
CA VAL A 155 11.00 16.39 6.33
C VAL A 155 11.21 16.47 7.83
N LEU A 156 11.25 17.67 8.40
CA LEU A 156 11.51 17.89 9.82
C LEU A 156 10.21 18.21 10.57
N PHE A 157 9.87 17.36 11.52
CA PHE A 157 8.86 17.62 12.53
C PHE A 157 9.54 18.05 13.84
N PRO A 158 8.81 18.66 14.79
CA PRO A 158 9.37 18.99 16.10
C PRO A 158 9.99 17.79 16.82
N GLU A 159 9.42 16.60 16.62
CA GLU A 159 9.80 15.40 17.37
C GLU A 159 10.71 14.44 16.59
N CYS A 160 10.77 14.54 15.26
CA CYS A 160 11.57 13.62 14.44
C CYS A 160 11.87 14.16 13.03
N ALA A 161 12.83 13.53 12.36
CA ALA A 161 13.09 13.71 10.94
C ALA A 161 12.60 12.48 10.15
N VAL A 162 11.96 12.70 9.01
CA VAL A 162 11.57 11.67 8.06
C VAL A 162 12.39 11.83 6.79
N PHE A 163 12.93 10.72 6.30
CA PHE A 163 13.68 10.66 5.05
C PHE A 163 12.88 9.89 4.03
N ALA A 164 12.72 10.45 2.84
CA ALA A 164 12.06 9.81 1.72
C ALA A 164 12.97 9.87 0.49
N GLN A 165 12.78 8.96 -0.44
CA GLN A 165 13.45 8.97 -1.75
C GLN A 165 12.40 8.71 -2.83
N ASP A 166 12.47 9.43 -3.95
CA ASP A 166 11.74 9.02 -5.16
C ASP A 166 12.55 7.98 -5.95
N ALA A 167 12.11 7.64 -7.17
CA ALA A 167 12.78 6.66 -8.02
C ALA A 167 12.91 5.30 -7.32
N ALA A 168 11.81 4.81 -6.77
CA ALA A 168 11.75 3.54 -6.04
C ALA A 168 12.51 2.43 -6.79
N LYS A 169 13.33 1.68 -6.05
CA LYS A 169 14.17 0.61 -6.59
C LYS A 169 13.32 -0.59 -6.98
N VAL A 170 12.75 -0.55 -8.17
CA VAL A 170 11.93 -1.62 -8.74
C VAL A 170 12.70 -2.40 -9.79
N ARG A 171 12.32 -3.66 -9.99
CA ARG A 171 12.86 -4.51 -11.06
C ARG A 171 12.53 -3.94 -12.45
N ARG A 172 13.36 -4.21 -13.46
CA ARG A 172 13.15 -3.68 -14.83
C ARG A 172 11.80 -4.07 -15.44
N LYS A 173 11.29 -5.26 -15.10
CA LYS A 173 10.00 -5.82 -15.52
C LYS A 173 8.87 -5.60 -14.49
N PHE A 174 8.94 -4.55 -13.67
CA PHE A 174 7.96 -4.30 -12.61
C PHE A 174 6.63 -3.77 -13.18
N PRO A 175 5.49 -4.48 -13.01
CA PRO A 175 4.21 -4.10 -13.63
C PRO A 175 3.33 -3.20 -12.74
N TYR A 176 3.81 -2.80 -11.56
CA TYR A 176 3.01 -2.09 -10.57
C TYR A 176 3.36 -0.61 -10.37
N LEU A 177 4.40 -0.08 -11.01
CA LEU A 177 4.78 1.33 -10.93
C LEU A 177 3.73 2.23 -11.60
N ARG A 178 3.27 3.26 -10.91
CA ARG A 178 2.25 4.21 -11.34
C ARG A 178 2.64 5.68 -11.15
N CYS A 179 3.65 5.96 -10.33
CA CYS A 179 4.17 7.32 -10.12
C CYS A 179 5.69 7.25 -9.92
N VAL A 180 6.47 7.74 -10.89
CA VAL A 180 7.95 7.72 -10.83
C VAL A 180 8.48 8.67 -9.74
N ASP A 181 7.80 9.81 -9.56
CA ASP A 181 8.06 10.77 -8.49
C ASP A 181 7.47 10.34 -7.14
N GLY A 182 6.76 9.20 -7.10
CA GLY A 182 6.27 8.62 -5.86
C GLY A 182 7.43 8.23 -4.96
N VAL A 183 7.26 8.47 -3.67
CA VAL A 183 8.29 8.25 -2.66
C VAL A 183 8.18 6.88 -2.00
N ASP A 184 9.34 6.39 -1.60
CA ASP A 184 9.50 5.25 -0.69
C ASP A 184 10.08 5.75 0.64
N ILE A 185 9.39 5.44 1.73
CA ILE A 185 9.83 5.70 3.10
C ILE A 185 9.96 4.34 3.77
N LEU A 186 11.21 3.90 3.90
CA LEU A 186 11.53 2.67 4.60
C LEU A 186 11.15 2.82 6.08
N GLY A 187 10.29 1.91 6.55
CA GLY A 187 9.92 1.85 7.95
C GLY A 187 11.09 1.47 8.85
N SER A 188 10.94 1.80 10.13
CA SER A 188 11.76 1.27 11.21
C SER A 188 11.70 -0.26 11.26
N THR A 189 12.64 -0.90 11.97
CA THR A 189 12.54 -2.36 12.14
C THR A 189 11.30 -2.69 12.98
N THR A 190 10.63 -3.79 12.64
CA THR A 190 9.45 -4.29 13.35
C THR A 190 9.79 -4.89 14.72
N ALA A 191 11.07 -4.96 15.09
CA ALA A 191 11.53 -5.50 16.36
C ALA A 191 11.54 -4.43 17.46
N GLY A 192 10.94 -4.72 18.62
CA GLY A 192 11.11 -3.91 19.83
C GLY A 192 9.85 -3.69 20.67
N LEU A 193 9.97 -2.82 21.68
CA LEU A 193 8.93 -2.50 22.66
C LEU A 193 7.67 -1.90 22.02
N THR A 194 7.83 -1.11 20.95
CA THR A 194 6.72 -0.51 20.20
C THR A 194 5.74 -1.54 19.69
N TRP A 195 6.25 -2.63 19.10
CA TRP A 195 5.42 -3.72 18.60
C TRP A 195 4.64 -4.41 19.72
N GLN A 196 5.32 -4.74 20.83
CA GLN A 196 4.68 -5.38 21.98
C GLN A 196 3.58 -4.50 22.59
N ASN A 197 3.79 -3.18 22.65
CA ASN A 197 2.79 -2.23 23.14
C ASN A 197 1.57 -2.17 22.21
N ALA A 198 1.79 -2.08 20.89
CA ALA A 198 0.72 -2.08 19.90
C ALA A 198 -0.11 -3.37 19.96
N LEU A 199 0.54 -4.53 20.04
CA LEU A 199 -0.12 -5.83 20.20
C LEU A 199 -0.96 -5.88 21.49
N ARG A 200 -0.38 -5.47 22.63
CA ARG A 200 -1.09 -5.46 23.92
C ARG A 200 -2.34 -4.58 23.87
N LYS A 201 -2.23 -3.38 23.28
CA LYS A 201 -3.35 -2.44 23.13
C LYS A 201 -4.43 -2.96 22.17
N SER A 202 -4.04 -3.71 21.14
CA SER A 202 -4.97 -4.27 20.16
C SER A 202 -5.84 -5.42 20.72
N LYS A 203 -5.43 -6.04 21.82
CA LYS A 203 -6.04 -7.26 22.39
C LYS A 203 -6.03 -8.46 21.42
N ALA A 204 -5.10 -8.49 20.47
CA ALA A 204 -4.89 -9.63 19.57
C ALA A 204 -4.47 -10.88 20.34
N SER A 205 -4.86 -12.06 19.85
CA SER A 205 -4.43 -13.33 20.45
C SER A 205 -2.93 -13.55 20.24
N PRO A 206 -2.24 -14.31 21.12
CA PRO A 206 -0.81 -14.57 20.95
C PRO A 206 -0.43 -15.18 19.60
N GLN A 207 -1.29 -16.04 19.03
CA GLN A 207 -1.09 -16.58 17.67
C GLN A 207 -1.20 -15.48 16.62
N ALA A 208 -2.27 -14.67 16.65
CA ALA A 208 -2.45 -13.58 15.71
C ALA A 208 -1.28 -12.59 15.76
N CYS A 209 -0.74 -12.30 16.95
CA CYS A 209 0.45 -11.50 17.14
C CYS A 209 1.68 -12.06 16.42
N ARG A 210 1.97 -13.35 16.57
CA ARG A 210 3.12 -14.01 15.92
C ARG A 210 2.96 -14.05 14.40
N VAL A 211 1.76 -14.37 13.92
CA VAL A 211 1.42 -14.39 12.50
C VAL A 211 1.56 -13.00 11.88
N LEU A 212 0.97 -11.99 12.50
CA LEU A 212 1.01 -10.62 12.01
C LEU A 212 2.44 -10.09 11.97
N GLN A 213 3.25 -10.35 13.00
CA GLN A 213 4.67 -9.99 13.02
C GLN A 213 5.41 -10.61 11.82
N ALA A 214 5.25 -11.91 11.60
CA ALA A 214 5.95 -12.61 10.53
C ALA A 214 5.58 -12.11 9.12
N VAL A 215 4.33 -11.67 8.92
CA VAL A 215 3.89 -11.04 7.66
C VAL A 215 4.36 -9.59 7.57
N ALA A 216 4.30 -8.82 8.66
CA ALA A 216 4.80 -7.45 8.70
C ALA A 216 6.30 -7.36 8.38
N ASP A 217 7.09 -8.36 8.78
CA ASP A 217 8.52 -8.45 8.42
C ASP A 217 8.77 -8.53 6.90
N LEU A 218 7.73 -8.81 6.10
CA LEU A 218 7.79 -8.78 4.63
C LEU A 218 7.26 -7.50 4.02
N GLU A 219 6.19 -6.94 4.60
CA GLU A 219 5.48 -5.81 4.02
C GLU A 219 6.05 -4.47 4.46
N GLY A 220 6.41 -4.35 5.74
CA GLY A 220 6.87 -3.10 6.33
C GLY A 220 6.54 -2.98 7.83
N ALA A 221 7.01 -1.88 8.41
CA ALA A 221 6.69 -1.51 9.78
C ALA A 221 5.55 -0.50 9.85
N PHE A 222 5.17 -0.11 11.07
CA PHE A 222 4.09 0.85 11.32
C PHE A 222 4.27 2.19 10.59
N ASP A 223 5.52 2.56 10.30
CA ASP A 223 5.92 3.81 9.67
C ASP A 223 6.41 3.67 8.21
N SER A 224 6.29 2.48 7.61
CA SER A 224 6.53 2.30 6.18
C SER A 224 5.50 3.05 5.35
N VAL A 225 5.94 3.74 4.29
CA VAL A 225 5.05 4.42 3.34
C VAL A 225 5.57 4.21 1.92
N ASN A 226 4.68 3.87 1.00
CA ASN A 226 4.97 3.90 -0.44
C ASN A 226 3.92 4.74 -1.17
N THR A 227 4.33 5.47 -2.22
CA THR A 227 3.39 6.27 -3.04
C THR A 227 3.55 6.08 -4.55
N TYR A 228 4.33 5.07 -4.96
CA TYR A 228 4.72 4.87 -6.35
C TYR A 228 3.93 3.77 -7.08
N ASP A 229 3.25 2.85 -6.38
CA ASP A 229 2.68 1.64 -6.98
C ASP A 229 1.15 1.69 -7.22
N THR A 230 0.53 0.53 -7.48
CA THR A 230 -0.92 0.39 -7.69
C THR A 230 -1.77 0.71 -6.47
N GLY A 231 -1.21 0.64 -5.27
CA GLY A 231 -1.87 1.08 -4.03
C GLY A 231 -2.00 2.61 -3.94
N ARG A 232 -1.24 3.35 -4.78
CA ARG A 232 -1.15 4.81 -4.90
C ARG A 232 -0.57 5.52 -3.68
N LEU A 233 -1.10 5.22 -2.50
CA LEU A 233 -0.55 5.51 -1.19
C LEU A 233 -0.81 4.28 -0.34
N SER A 234 0.25 3.60 0.08
CA SER A 234 0.19 2.47 1.01
C SER A 234 1.02 2.75 2.25
N VAL A 235 0.50 2.34 3.41
CA VAL A 235 1.10 2.67 4.72
C VAL A 235 1.07 1.46 5.65
N GLY A 236 2.14 1.29 6.42
CA GLY A 236 2.12 0.49 7.64
C GLY A 236 2.36 -1.01 7.46
N ILE A 237 2.02 -1.76 8.51
CA ILE A 237 2.42 -3.16 8.74
C ILE A 237 1.92 -4.18 7.72
N VAL A 238 0.91 -3.82 6.93
CA VAL A 238 0.35 -4.64 5.85
C VAL A 238 0.11 -3.80 4.60
N GLN A 239 0.75 -2.63 4.51
CA GLN A 239 0.60 -1.68 3.40
C GLN A 239 -0.87 -1.34 3.11
N PHE A 240 -1.60 -0.83 4.13
CA PHE A 240 -2.96 -0.32 3.96
C PHE A 240 -2.99 0.72 2.84
N ALA A 241 -3.85 0.56 1.83
CA ALA A 241 -3.80 1.34 0.60
C ALA A 241 -5.04 2.20 0.36
N THR A 242 -4.86 3.33 -0.33
CA THR A 242 -5.95 4.22 -0.78
C THR A 242 -6.60 3.83 -2.11
N MET A 243 -5.94 2.96 -2.86
CA MET A 243 -6.33 2.61 -4.23
C MET A 243 -6.54 3.88 -5.10
N ALA A 244 -7.19 3.74 -6.27
CA ALA A 244 -7.43 4.90 -7.14
C ALA A 244 -8.46 5.89 -6.59
N GLY A 245 -9.39 5.43 -5.74
CA GLY A 245 -10.52 6.23 -5.24
C GLY A 245 -10.20 7.14 -4.05
N GLY A 246 -9.02 7.04 -3.43
CA GLY A 246 -8.75 7.71 -2.17
C GLY A 246 -9.51 7.11 -0.98
N GLN A 247 -9.95 5.85 -1.10
CA GLN A 247 -10.69 5.08 -0.09
C GLN A 247 -10.00 3.71 0.10
N GLY A 248 -10.66 2.67 0.60
CA GLY A 248 -10.07 1.34 0.76
C GLY A 248 -9.46 1.15 2.15
N SER A 249 -8.53 0.19 2.27
CA SER A 249 -8.10 -0.29 3.59
C SER A 249 -7.40 0.78 4.43
N LEU A 250 -6.70 1.75 3.80
CA LEU A 250 -6.14 2.89 4.53
C LEU A 250 -7.23 3.85 5.01
N GLY A 251 -8.22 4.15 4.17
CA GLY A 251 -9.35 5.00 4.52
C GLY A 251 -10.14 4.45 5.72
N GLU A 252 -10.43 3.15 5.68
CA GLU A 252 -11.10 2.43 6.78
C GLU A 252 -10.26 2.45 8.07
N MET A 253 -8.95 2.26 7.96
CA MET A 253 -8.05 2.27 9.10
C MET A 253 -7.95 3.66 9.75
N LEU A 254 -7.80 4.73 8.96
CA LEU A 254 -7.78 6.11 9.46
C LEU A 254 -9.11 6.48 10.11
N LEU A 255 -10.23 6.09 9.51
CA LEU A 255 -11.55 6.33 10.06
C LEU A 255 -11.75 5.58 11.39
N ALA A 256 -11.29 4.33 11.48
CA ALA A 256 -11.30 3.57 12.72
C ALA A 256 -10.47 4.27 13.81
N TYR A 257 -9.30 4.79 13.47
CA TYR A 257 -8.45 5.54 14.41
C TYR A 257 -9.15 6.83 14.89
N LYS A 258 -9.68 7.64 13.96
CA LYS A 258 -10.42 8.87 14.26
C LYS A 258 -11.63 8.62 15.18
N ARG A 259 -12.30 7.48 15.02
CA ARG A 259 -13.45 7.08 15.86
C ARG A 259 -13.04 6.54 17.23
N SER A 260 -11.92 5.81 17.31
CA SER A 260 -11.48 5.20 18.57
C SER A 260 -10.79 6.19 19.50
N ASP A 261 -10.08 7.16 18.95
CA ASP A 261 -9.31 8.15 19.72
C ASP A 261 -9.19 9.45 18.91
N ARG A 262 -10.24 10.28 19.02
CA ARG A 262 -10.36 11.52 18.24
C ARG A 262 -9.23 12.49 18.56
N ASP A 263 -8.88 12.65 19.83
CA ASP A 263 -7.87 13.62 20.26
C ASP A 263 -6.47 13.22 19.78
N SER A 264 -6.10 11.95 19.94
CA SER A 264 -4.85 11.43 19.38
C SER A 264 -4.82 11.57 17.86
N PHE A 265 -5.92 11.29 17.17
CA PHE A 265 -6.02 11.50 15.72
C PHE A 265 -5.81 12.97 15.35
N GLN A 266 -6.48 13.91 16.04
CA GLN A 266 -6.35 15.36 15.79
C GLN A 266 -4.91 15.86 15.99
N GLN A 267 -4.20 15.31 16.98
CA GLN A 267 -2.79 15.61 17.22
C GLN A 267 -1.84 14.92 16.24
N THR A 268 -2.31 13.92 15.49
CA THR A 268 -1.47 13.11 14.60
C THR A 268 -1.55 13.57 13.15
N PHE A 269 -2.76 13.79 12.62
CA PHE A 269 -2.97 14.06 11.19
C PHE A 269 -3.41 15.50 10.87
N PRO A 270 -4.54 16.03 11.41
CA PRO A 270 -5.09 17.31 10.94
C PRO A 270 -4.15 18.51 11.13
N LYS A 271 -3.35 18.53 12.19
CA LYS A 271 -2.36 19.60 12.42
C LYS A 271 -1.28 19.72 11.32
N PHE A 272 -1.16 18.70 10.47
CA PHE A 272 -0.23 18.65 9.33
C PHE A 272 -0.92 18.57 7.97
N GLY A 273 -2.25 18.73 7.93
CA GLY A 273 -3.01 18.78 6.68
C GLY A 273 -3.43 17.43 6.14
N VAL A 274 -3.62 16.41 7.00
CA VAL A 274 -4.20 15.12 6.61
C VAL A 274 -5.45 14.84 7.44
N ASP A 275 -6.53 14.41 6.81
CA ASP A 275 -7.75 13.95 7.49
C ASP A 275 -8.47 12.88 6.63
N VAL A 276 -9.57 12.37 7.13
CA VAL A 276 -10.47 11.42 6.48
C VAL A 276 -11.92 11.82 6.73
N THR A 277 -12.75 11.74 5.69
CA THR A 277 -14.18 12.03 5.77
C THR A 277 -14.91 10.95 6.59
N PRO A 278 -16.19 11.17 6.97
CA PRO A 278 -16.99 10.15 7.66
C PRO A 278 -17.16 8.82 6.90
N LEU A 279 -16.90 8.82 5.59
CA LEU A 279 -16.92 7.64 4.71
C LEU A 279 -15.56 6.96 4.53
N GLY A 280 -14.48 7.47 5.13
CA GLY A 280 -13.15 6.90 4.91
C GLY A 280 -12.45 7.46 3.67
N VAL A 281 -12.90 8.58 3.10
CA VAL A 281 -12.23 9.21 1.95
C VAL A 281 -11.10 10.09 2.45
N LEU A 282 -9.88 9.89 1.93
CA LEU A 282 -8.71 10.70 2.26
C LEU A 282 -8.94 12.17 1.88
N THR A 283 -8.58 13.07 2.78
CA THR A 283 -8.60 14.51 2.59
C THR A 283 -7.25 15.11 2.98
N VAL A 284 -6.72 16.04 2.19
CA VAL A 284 -5.46 16.73 2.50
C VAL A 284 -5.53 18.22 2.22
N VAL A 285 -4.77 18.99 2.98
CA VAL A 285 -4.50 20.40 2.70
C VAL A 285 -3.16 20.48 1.98
N ASP A 286 -3.13 21.06 0.79
CA ASP A 286 -1.89 21.36 0.08
C ASP A 286 -1.04 22.34 0.91
N PRO A 287 0.16 21.94 1.36
CA PRO A 287 1.01 22.78 2.19
C PRO A 287 1.38 24.14 1.55
N ALA A 288 1.42 24.23 0.22
CA ALA A 288 1.81 25.45 -0.48
C ALA A 288 0.64 26.45 -0.61
N THR A 289 -0.53 25.96 -1.02
CA THR A 289 -1.68 26.82 -1.35
C THR A 289 -2.65 26.98 -0.18
N GLY A 290 -2.79 25.95 0.66
CA GLY A 290 -3.85 25.79 1.63
C GLY A 290 -5.14 25.21 1.07
N TRP A 291 -5.16 24.79 -0.20
CA TRP A 291 -6.35 24.18 -0.79
C TRP A 291 -6.60 22.78 -0.23
N GLU A 292 -7.86 22.50 0.09
CA GLU A 292 -8.31 21.17 0.49
C GLU A 292 -8.59 20.33 -0.75
N PHE A 293 -8.06 19.12 -0.77
CA PHE A 293 -8.30 18.09 -1.79
C PHE A 293 -8.91 16.85 -1.13
N GLN A 294 -9.83 16.18 -1.82
CA GLN A 294 -10.46 14.93 -1.36
C GLN A 294 -10.30 13.81 -2.39
N GLY A 295 -10.33 12.56 -1.93
CA GLY A 295 -10.39 11.36 -2.77
C GLY A 295 -9.18 11.22 -3.71
N PRO A 296 -9.38 10.91 -5.01
CA PRO A 296 -8.27 10.73 -5.95
C PRO A 296 -7.35 11.96 -6.06
N ALA A 297 -7.88 13.17 -5.89
CA ALA A 297 -7.07 14.39 -5.93
C ALA A 297 -6.18 14.52 -4.69
N ALA A 298 -6.69 14.12 -3.51
CA ALA A 298 -5.89 14.05 -2.29
C ALA A 298 -4.74 13.03 -2.42
N VAL A 299 -5.03 11.86 -2.97
CA VAL A 299 -4.02 10.81 -3.23
C VAL A 299 -2.91 11.35 -4.13
N ARG A 300 -3.25 11.93 -5.28
CA ARG A 300 -2.26 12.53 -6.18
C ARG A 300 -1.42 13.60 -5.49
N ARG A 301 -2.05 14.41 -4.63
CA ARG A 301 -1.33 15.42 -3.84
C ARG A 301 -0.30 14.79 -2.91
N VAL A 302 -0.64 13.70 -2.21
CA VAL A 302 0.31 12.94 -1.38
C VAL A 302 1.42 12.32 -2.22
N GLN A 303 1.11 11.80 -3.42
CA GLN A 303 2.12 11.24 -4.33
C GLN A 303 3.13 12.31 -4.77
N SER A 304 2.68 13.53 -5.02
CA SER A 304 3.52 14.64 -5.50
C SER A 304 4.21 15.47 -4.41
N ASP A 305 3.79 15.35 -3.14
CA ASP A 305 4.32 16.14 -2.03
C ASP A 305 4.80 15.24 -0.88
N PRO A 306 6.12 15.00 -0.77
CA PRO A 306 6.70 14.12 0.25
C PRO A 306 6.42 14.58 1.69
N ARG A 307 6.08 15.85 1.93
CA ARG A 307 5.70 16.33 3.26
C ARG A 307 4.46 15.61 3.78
N LEU A 308 3.46 15.40 2.92
CA LEU A 308 2.22 14.72 3.28
C LEU A 308 2.43 13.22 3.50
N ALA A 309 3.25 12.56 2.67
CA ALA A 309 3.64 11.16 2.89
C ALA A 309 4.36 10.98 4.22
N ALA A 310 5.24 11.93 4.59
CA ALA A 310 5.97 11.90 5.84
C ALA A 310 5.09 12.03 7.10
N VAL A 311 3.88 12.60 7.00
CA VAL A 311 2.92 12.64 8.11
C VAL A 311 2.52 11.22 8.54
N PHE A 312 2.30 10.31 7.59
CA PHE A 312 1.97 8.91 7.87
C PHE A 312 3.12 8.17 8.53
N CYS A 313 4.36 8.38 8.04
CA CYS A 313 5.56 7.83 8.66
C CYS A 313 5.71 8.33 10.10
N ARG A 314 5.59 9.64 10.34
CA ARG A 314 5.62 10.23 11.68
C ARG A 314 4.56 9.59 12.59
N ALA A 315 3.34 9.44 12.11
CA ALA A 315 2.26 8.80 12.86
C ALA A 315 2.64 7.37 13.28
N GLY A 316 3.18 6.59 12.34
CA GLY A 316 3.68 5.23 12.56
C GLY A 316 4.79 5.14 13.59
N ARG A 317 5.63 6.16 13.74
CA ARG A 317 6.72 6.20 14.73
C ARG A 317 6.27 6.61 16.12
N LEU A 318 5.36 7.58 16.21
CA LEU A 318 5.09 8.31 17.46
C LEU A 318 3.76 7.98 18.11
N SER A 319 2.74 7.59 17.34
CA SER A 319 1.38 7.40 17.88
C SER A 319 1.11 5.93 18.20
N GLU A 320 1.15 5.58 19.49
CA GLU A 320 0.78 4.23 19.95
C GLU A 320 -0.68 3.89 19.62
N GLY A 321 -1.58 4.88 19.60
CA GLY A 321 -2.98 4.70 19.20
C GLY A 321 -3.09 4.31 17.73
N TYR A 322 -2.34 5.00 16.86
CA TYR A 322 -2.28 4.68 15.43
C TYR A 322 -1.70 3.29 15.17
N GLN A 323 -0.61 2.92 15.85
CA GLN A 323 0.00 1.59 15.76
C GLN A 323 -0.98 0.49 16.22
N ALA A 324 -1.67 0.68 17.35
CA ALA A 324 -2.65 -0.28 17.85
C ALA A 324 -3.85 -0.46 16.89
N VAL A 325 -4.32 0.62 16.25
CA VAL A 325 -5.39 0.55 15.26
C VAL A 325 -4.93 -0.16 13.99
N GLN A 326 -3.68 0.04 13.54
CA GLN A 326 -3.13 -0.75 12.43
C GLN A 326 -3.20 -2.26 12.72
N VAL A 327 -2.79 -2.71 13.90
CA VAL A 327 -2.90 -4.14 14.29
C VAL A 327 -4.35 -4.62 14.26
N LYS A 328 -5.25 -3.87 14.89
CA LYS A 328 -6.67 -4.22 14.97
C LYS A 328 -7.30 -4.33 13.58
N MET A 329 -7.02 -3.37 12.70
CA MET A 329 -7.59 -3.32 11.36
C MET A 329 -6.96 -4.35 10.42
N ALA A 330 -5.67 -4.66 10.56
CA ALA A 330 -5.03 -5.72 9.79
C ALA A 330 -5.71 -7.07 10.07
N LEU A 331 -5.99 -7.36 11.34
CA LEU A 331 -6.72 -8.56 11.73
C LEU A 331 -8.19 -8.51 11.29
N ALA A 332 -8.88 -7.40 11.49
CA ALA A 332 -10.30 -7.29 11.14
C ALA A 332 -10.54 -7.48 9.62
N LEU A 333 -9.66 -6.94 8.77
CA LEU A 333 -9.83 -6.95 7.32
C LEU A 333 -9.27 -8.21 6.67
N PHE A 334 -8.14 -8.73 7.15
CA PHE A 334 -7.38 -9.74 6.44
C PHE A 334 -7.23 -11.07 7.18
N TRP A 335 -7.65 -11.18 8.46
CA TRP A 335 -7.52 -12.44 9.19
C TRP A 335 -8.39 -13.54 8.58
N PRO A 336 -7.81 -14.65 8.09
CA PRO A 336 -8.56 -15.67 7.37
C PRO A 336 -9.22 -16.68 8.31
N GLY A 337 -8.86 -16.69 9.60
CA GLY A 337 -9.19 -17.79 10.51
C GLY A 337 -10.69 -18.05 10.66
N GLU A 338 -11.51 -17.00 10.67
CA GLU A 338 -12.96 -17.10 10.81
C GLU A 338 -13.69 -17.39 9.49
N LYS A 339 -12.99 -17.40 8.35
CA LYS A 339 -13.60 -17.74 7.07
C LYS A 339 -13.92 -19.24 7.05
N SER A 340 -15.11 -19.60 6.57
CA SER A 340 -15.54 -20.99 6.47
C SER A 340 -15.37 -21.54 5.06
N VAL A 341 -15.03 -22.82 4.98
CA VAL A 341 -15.00 -23.62 3.76
C VAL A 341 -15.97 -24.79 3.90
N GLY A 342 -16.82 -24.96 2.88
CA GLY A 342 -17.73 -26.11 2.78
C GLY A 342 -17.28 -27.06 1.66
N TRP A 343 -17.49 -28.37 1.87
CA TRP A 343 -17.20 -29.43 0.90
C TRP A 343 -18.20 -30.60 1.03
N THR A 344 -18.23 -31.47 0.02
CA THR A 344 -19.16 -32.62 -0.04
C THR A 344 -18.39 -33.92 -0.24
N VAL A 345 -18.68 -34.95 0.56
CA VAL A 345 -18.14 -36.31 0.40
C VAL A 345 -19.27 -37.32 0.58
N ALA A 346 -19.43 -38.23 -0.38
CA ALA A 346 -20.48 -39.26 -0.37
C ALA A 346 -21.89 -38.68 -0.09
N ASN A 347 -22.26 -37.62 -0.81
CA ASN A 347 -23.53 -36.89 -0.68
C ASN A 347 -23.80 -36.27 0.71
N ARG A 348 -22.77 -36.12 1.56
CA ARG A 348 -22.86 -35.39 2.83
C ARG A 348 -22.05 -34.11 2.75
N ASN A 349 -22.63 -33.02 3.26
CA ASN A 349 -22.00 -31.72 3.32
C ASN A 349 -21.28 -31.52 4.66
N TYR A 350 -20.08 -31.00 4.59
CA TYR A 350 -19.25 -30.65 5.74
C TYR A 350 -18.80 -29.20 5.61
N SER A 351 -18.53 -28.55 6.73
CA SER A 351 -17.96 -27.21 6.76
C SER A 351 -17.07 -27.03 7.98
N ALA A 352 -16.03 -26.22 7.85
CA ALA A 352 -15.14 -25.86 8.94
C ALA A 352 -14.63 -24.43 8.75
N ARG A 353 -14.18 -23.79 9.83
CA ARG A 353 -13.42 -22.54 9.71
C ARG A 353 -11.98 -22.86 9.32
N LEU A 354 -11.31 -21.93 8.66
CA LEU A 354 -9.92 -22.12 8.25
C LEU A 354 -9.00 -22.31 9.46
N VAL A 355 -9.26 -21.67 10.60
CA VAL A 355 -8.49 -21.87 11.83
C VAL A 355 -8.59 -23.29 12.40
N ASP A 356 -9.67 -24.02 12.10
CA ASP A 356 -9.86 -25.40 12.59
C ASP A 356 -9.04 -26.41 11.73
N ILE A 357 -8.64 -25.98 10.51
CA ILE A 357 -7.85 -26.72 9.52
C ILE A 357 -6.37 -26.35 9.61
N PHE A 358 -6.05 -25.04 9.57
CA PHE A 358 -4.68 -24.51 9.65
C PHE A 358 -4.39 -24.10 11.08
N ARG A 359 -3.87 -25.03 11.88
CA ARG A 359 -3.71 -24.84 13.33
C ARG A 359 -2.36 -24.22 13.69
N SER A 360 -1.35 -24.42 12.84
CA SER A 360 -0.02 -23.88 13.04
C SER A 360 0.03 -22.38 12.74
N ASP A 361 0.93 -21.66 13.41
CA ASP A 361 1.16 -20.24 13.10
C ASP A 361 1.66 -20.09 11.66
N ALA A 362 2.50 -21.01 11.17
CA ALA A 362 3.01 -20.98 9.80
C ALA A 362 1.89 -21.17 8.75
N GLY A 363 0.92 -22.05 9.03
CA GLY A 363 -0.27 -22.23 8.19
C GLY A 363 -1.11 -20.96 8.12
N MET A 364 -1.43 -20.40 9.29
CA MET A 364 -2.18 -19.14 9.36
C MET A 364 -1.44 -17.96 8.71
N ALA A 365 -0.12 -17.87 8.85
CA ALA A 365 0.69 -16.84 8.18
C ALA A 365 0.66 -16.98 6.66
N THR A 366 0.68 -18.21 6.14
CA THR A 366 0.55 -18.46 4.69
C THR A 366 -0.78 -17.94 4.14
N LEU A 367 -1.87 -18.15 4.88
CA LEU A 367 -3.19 -17.65 4.46
C LEU A 367 -3.32 -16.14 4.63
N PHE A 368 -2.78 -15.60 5.73
CA PHE A 368 -2.83 -14.17 6.05
C PHE A 368 -2.02 -13.36 5.04
N ASP A 369 -0.81 -13.80 4.69
CA ASP A 369 0.04 -13.23 3.62
C ASP A 369 -0.73 -13.10 2.30
N ARG A 370 -1.41 -14.18 1.91
CA ARG A 370 -2.23 -14.17 0.69
C ARG A 370 -3.39 -13.20 0.79
N SER A 371 -4.12 -13.21 1.92
CA SER A 371 -5.27 -12.31 2.11
C SER A 371 -4.86 -10.83 2.04
N VAL A 372 -3.72 -10.47 2.60
CA VAL A 372 -3.17 -9.10 2.52
C VAL A 372 -2.82 -8.73 1.08
N ASN A 373 -2.18 -9.64 0.34
CA ASN A 373 -1.66 -9.32 -1.00
C ASN A 373 -2.70 -9.38 -2.11
N THR A 374 -3.72 -10.24 -2.00
CA THR A 374 -4.69 -10.46 -3.08
C THR A 374 -6.09 -10.02 -2.71
N GLY A 375 -6.41 -9.87 -1.43
CA GLY A 375 -7.79 -9.71 -0.95
C GLY A 375 -8.70 -10.92 -1.26
N ASP A 376 -8.14 -11.99 -1.83
CA ASP A 376 -8.90 -13.13 -2.37
C ASP A 376 -8.39 -14.46 -1.82
N LEU A 377 -9.27 -15.12 -1.05
CA LEU A 377 -9.07 -16.44 -0.48
C LEU A 377 -9.71 -17.56 -1.31
N SER A 378 -10.35 -17.27 -2.45
CA SER A 378 -10.98 -18.29 -3.30
C SER A 378 -10.03 -19.43 -3.69
N PRO A 379 -8.74 -19.17 -4.03
CA PRO A 379 -7.77 -20.23 -4.28
C PRO A 379 -7.52 -21.13 -3.06
N VAL A 380 -7.50 -20.54 -1.85
CA VAL A 380 -7.38 -21.32 -0.60
C VAL A 380 -8.57 -22.25 -0.44
N LEU A 381 -9.77 -21.71 -0.61
CA LEU A 381 -11.01 -22.49 -0.47
C LEU A 381 -11.09 -23.61 -1.53
N ALA A 382 -10.66 -23.34 -2.77
CA ALA A 382 -10.62 -24.34 -3.83
C ALA A 382 -9.65 -25.48 -3.51
N THR A 383 -8.42 -25.16 -3.10
CA THR A 383 -7.40 -26.16 -2.75
C THR A 383 -7.86 -27.04 -1.57
N VAL A 384 -8.49 -26.44 -0.55
CA VAL A 384 -9.02 -27.20 0.59
C VAL A 384 -10.14 -28.16 0.16
N ARG A 385 -11.07 -27.71 -0.69
CA ARG A 385 -12.14 -28.58 -1.23
C ARG A 385 -11.60 -29.73 -2.07
N GLU A 386 -10.59 -29.46 -2.88
CA GLU A 386 -9.93 -30.48 -3.70
C GLU A 386 -9.24 -31.53 -2.81
N ALA A 387 -8.49 -31.10 -1.79
CA ALA A 387 -7.88 -31.99 -0.81
C ALA A 387 -8.94 -32.81 -0.06
N ALA A 388 -10.01 -32.17 0.39
CA ALA A 388 -11.11 -32.83 1.10
C ALA A 388 -11.76 -33.93 0.25
N SER A 389 -12.04 -33.64 -1.02
CA SER A 389 -12.62 -34.58 -1.97
C SER A 389 -11.69 -35.78 -2.22
N ARG A 390 -10.39 -35.51 -2.35
CA ARG A 390 -9.36 -36.51 -2.64
C ARG A 390 -9.16 -37.52 -1.50
N ILE A 391 -9.18 -37.05 -0.26
CA ILE A 391 -8.99 -37.92 0.91
C ILE A 391 -10.30 -38.43 1.52
N GLY A 392 -11.44 -38.01 0.97
CA GLY A 392 -12.75 -38.31 1.54
C GLY A 392 -12.94 -37.73 2.94
N ALA A 393 -12.44 -36.52 3.19
CA ALA A 393 -12.47 -35.88 4.51
C ALA A 393 -13.90 -35.72 5.04
N LYS A 394 -14.14 -36.14 6.28
CA LYS A 394 -15.43 -36.06 6.98
C LYS A 394 -15.40 -35.07 8.14
N SER A 395 -14.27 -34.42 8.38
CA SER A 395 -14.07 -33.48 9.47
C SER A 395 -12.98 -32.46 9.16
N ALA A 396 -12.93 -31.38 9.94
CA ALA A 396 -11.81 -30.45 9.93
C ALA A 396 -10.50 -31.12 10.36
N ALA A 397 -10.57 -32.13 11.24
CA ALA A 397 -9.40 -32.85 11.73
C ALA A 397 -8.69 -33.65 10.62
N ASP A 398 -9.45 -34.25 9.70
CA ASP A 398 -8.91 -34.96 8.54
C ASP A 398 -8.10 -34.00 7.64
N LEU A 399 -8.60 -32.78 7.44
CA LEU A 399 -7.92 -31.74 6.68
C LEU A 399 -6.75 -31.14 7.44
N ALA A 400 -6.87 -30.95 8.76
CA ALA A 400 -5.79 -30.44 9.60
C ALA A 400 -4.60 -31.42 9.65
N ALA A 401 -4.87 -32.72 9.56
CA ALA A 401 -3.80 -33.70 9.39
C ALA A 401 -2.99 -33.45 8.10
N GLN A 402 -3.57 -32.83 7.07
CA GLN A 402 -2.93 -32.52 5.79
C GLN A 402 -2.38 -31.09 5.70
N GLU A 403 -2.27 -30.36 6.81
CA GLU A 403 -1.90 -28.94 6.83
C GLU A 403 -0.58 -28.66 6.10
N SER A 404 0.46 -29.49 6.27
CA SER A 404 1.75 -29.32 5.60
C SER A 404 1.62 -29.35 4.06
N ARG A 405 0.86 -30.31 3.53
CA ARG A 405 0.61 -30.44 2.09
C ARG A 405 -0.23 -29.29 1.55
N LEU A 406 -1.25 -28.89 2.29
CA LEU A 406 -2.06 -27.72 1.95
C LEU A 406 -1.21 -26.45 1.90
N MET A 407 -0.32 -26.24 2.87
CA MET A 407 0.61 -25.10 2.87
C MET A 407 1.55 -25.09 1.67
N GLN A 408 2.11 -26.25 1.30
CA GLN A 408 2.97 -26.35 0.11
C GLN A 408 2.21 -25.98 -1.18
N ALA A 409 0.96 -26.44 -1.30
CA ALA A 409 0.09 -26.10 -2.43
C ALA A 409 -0.35 -24.63 -2.43
N LEU A 410 -0.41 -23.99 -1.26
CA LEU A 410 -0.89 -22.62 -1.08
C LEU A 410 0.22 -21.57 -0.96
N ARG A 411 1.49 -21.99 -0.97
CA ARG A 411 2.65 -21.11 -0.90
C ARG A 411 2.54 -19.99 -1.93
N TYR A 412 2.55 -18.75 -1.45
CA TYR A 412 2.42 -17.56 -2.28
C TYR A 412 3.79 -16.91 -2.52
N ARG A 413 4.29 -16.09 -1.57
CA ARG A 413 5.60 -15.42 -1.68
C ARG A 413 6.67 -16.12 -0.83
N LYS A 414 6.39 -16.31 0.46
CA LYS A 414 7.33 -16.86 1.44
C LYS A 414 6.94 -18.26 1.93
N ASP A 415 7.95 -19.05 2.30
CA ASP A 415 7.75 -20.25 3.09
C ASP A 415 7.78 -19.89 4.58
N PHE A 416 6.61 -19.94 5.25
CA PHE A 416 6.50 -19.62 6.67
C PHE A 416 6.92 -20.78 7.58
N THR A 417 7.15 -21.98 7.06
CA THR A 417 7.60 -23.12 7.88
C THR A 417 9.03 -22.93 8.38
N VAL A 418 9.85 -22.15 7.67
CA VAL A 418 11.23 -21.87 8.03
C VAL A 418 11.39 -20.61 8.89
N VAL A 419 10.31 -19.87 9.17
CA VAL A 419 10.36 -18.65 9.99
C VAL A 419 10.48 -19.03 11.48
N ALA A 420 11.52 -18.51 12.14
CA ALA A 420 11.75 -18.76 13.55
C ALA A 420 10.60 -18.21 14.42
N GLY A 421 10.25 -18.95 15.47
CA GLY A 421 9.21 -18.55 16.43
C GLY A 421 7.77 -18.87 16.01
N LEU A 422 7.52 -19.33 14.78
CA LEU A 422 6.21 -19.84 14.37
C LEU A 422 6.10 -21.34 14.68
N SER A 423 4.96 -21.77 15.24
CA SER A 423 4.63 -23.19 15.29
C SER A 423 4.43 -23.77 13.88
N ARG A 424 4.73 -25.06 13.70
CA ARG A 424 4.74 -25.77 12.42
C ARG A 424 3.72 -26.92 12.41
N PRO A 425 3.25 -27.37 11.24
CA PRO A 425 2.42 -28.57 11.12
C PRO A 425 3.11 -29.83 11.66
N ALA A 426 2.35 -30.74 12.27
CA ALA A 426 2.87 -31.94 12.93
C ALA A 426 3.60 -32.91 11.98
N GLU A 427 3.15 -33.04 10.72
CA GLU A 427 3.73 -33.96 9.73
C GLU A 427 5.21 -33.69 9.42
N LEU A 428 5.69 -32.44 9.56
CA LEU A 428 7.10 -32.09 9.32
C LEU A 428 8.06 -32.67 10.37
N TYR A 429 7.55 -33.10 11.52
CA TYR A 429 8.36 -33.72 12.58
C TYR A 429 8.49 -35.23 12.44
N ALA A 430 7.60 -35.89 11.67
CA ALA A 430 7.51 -37.35 11.61
C ALA A 430 8.52 -38.01 10.65
N SER A 431 9.18 -37.25 9.77
CA SER A 431 10.09 -37.81 8.76
C SER A 431 11.56 -37.94 9.20
N SER A 432 11.88 -37.72 10.48
CA SER A 432 13.26 -37.82 11.00
C SER A 432 13.51 -39.01 11.93
N THR A 433 12.54 -39.93 12.08
CA THR A 433 12.74 -41.18 12.82
C THR A 433 12.60 -42.39 11.86
N PRO A 434 13.68 -43.13 11.56
CA PRO A 434 13.59 -44.36 10.77
C PRO A 434 12.95 -45.46 11.62
N GLY A 435 11.63 -45.57 11.58
CA GLY A 435 10.87 -46.66 12.20
C GLY A 435 10.17 -47.51 11.13
N PRO A 436 10.13 -48.85 11.27
CA PRO A 436 9.46 -49.71 10.31
C PRO A 436 7.94 -49.63 10.53
N MET A 437 7.25 -48.82 9.73
CA MET A 437 5.79 -48.83 9.67
C MET A 437 5.30 -49.58 8.43
N GLN A 438 4.85 -50.82 8.65
CA GLN A 438 3.98 -51.56 7.74
C GLN A 438 2.55 -51.02 7.87
N GLY A 439 2.18 -50.13 6.97
CA GLY A 439 0.82 -49.64 6.78
C GLY A 439 0.81 -48.83 5.49
N SER A 440 -0.14 -49.10 4.58
CA SER A 440 -0.13 -48.61 3.20
C SER A 440 0.04 -47.08 3.10
N VAL A 441 1.28 -46.64 2.93
CA VAL A 441 1.62 -45.28 2.53
C VAL A 441 1.27 -45.18 1.07
N LEU A 442 0.24 -44.39 0.74
CA LEU A 442 0.05 -43.93 -0.63
C LEU A 442 1.36 -43.29 -1.11
N PRO A 443 1.83 -43.60 -2.34
CA PRO A 443 3.13 -43.13 -2.81
C PRO A 443 3.23 -41.61 -2.68
N PRO A 444 4.43 -41.06 -2.39
CA PRO A 444 4.63 -39.63 -2.34
C PRO A 444 4.21 -39.03 -3.70
N ALA A 445 3.11 -38.30 -3.70
CA ALA A 445 2.71 -37.51 -4.85
C ALA A 445 3.79 -36.47 -5.08
N THR A 446 4.39 -36.46 -6.28
CA THR A 446 5.30 -35.39 -6.68
C THR A 446 4.57 -34.04 -6.57
N PRO A 447 5.26 -32.93 -6.26
CA PRO A 447 4.64 -31.60 -6.23
C PRO A 447 3.87 -31.24 -7.52
N GLU A 448 4.19 -31.88 -8.64
CA GLU A 448 3.48 -31.73 -9.91
C GLU A 448 2.09 -32.38 -9.93
N ALA A 449 1.85 -33.45 -9.18
CA ALA A 449 0.56 -34.14 -9.09
C ALA A 449 -0.48 -33.36 -8.25
N TRP A 450 -0.08 -32.29 -7.57
CA TRP A 450 -0.95 -31.41 -6.78
C TRP A 450 -1.28 -30.08 -7.47
N ARG A 451 -0.84 -29.86 -8.72
CA ARG A 451 -1.32 -28.71 -9.48
C ARG A 451 -2.79 -28.94 -9.85
N PRO A 452 -3.69 -27.98 -9.58
CA PRO A 452 -5.08 -28.08 -9.99
C PRO A 452 -5.15 -28.31 -11.51
N THR A 453 -5.70 -29.44 -11.94
CA THR A 453 -5.81 -29.80 -13.37
C THR A 453 -7.06 -29.23 -14.04
N GLY A 454 -7.88 -28.46 -13.31
CA GLY A 454 -9.08 -27.82 -13.82
C GLY A 454 -8.86 -26.36 -14.21
N LYS A 455 -9.18 -26.00 -15.47
CA LYS A 455 -9.47 -24.59 -15.80
C LYS A 455 -10.68 -24.15 -14.95
N PRO A 456 -10.57 -23.10 -14.11
CA PRO A 456 -11.74 -22.60 -13.40
C PRO A 456 -12.79 -22.14 -14.42
N THR A 457 -14.01 -22.65 -14.32
CA THR A 457 -15.17 -22.09 -15.00
C THR A 457 -15.40 -20.69 -14.45
N LYS A 458 -15.19 -19.70 -15.31
CA LYS A 458 -15.21 -18.28 -14.99
C LYS A 458 -16.63 -17.88 -14.54
N PRO A 459 -16.86 -17.39 -13.31
CA PRO A 459 -18.06 -16.62 -13.02
C PRO A 459 -18.01 -15.35 -13.88
N GLU A 460 -19.16 -14.96 -14.42
CA GLU A 460 -19.33 -13.77 -15.25
C GLU A 460 -18.85 -12.54 -14.45
N ALA A 461 -17.68 -12.03 -14.81
CA ALA A 461 -17.07 -10.91 -14.12
C ALA A 461 -17.96 -9.67 -14.32
N ALA A 462 -18.44 -9.10 -13.22
CA ALA A 462 -18.97 -7.75 -13.22
C ALA A 462 -17.91 -6.84 -13.87
N LYS A 463 -18.27 -6.21 -14.98
CA LYS A 463 -17.41 -5.23 -15.66
C LYS A 463 -17.13 -4.11 -14.66
N GLU A 464 -15.88 -4.00 -14.20
CA GLU A 464 -15.41 -2.74 -13.62
C GLU A 464 -15.64 -1.64 -14.67
N PRO A 465 -16.33 -0.54 -14.33
CA PRO A 465 -16.46 0.57 -15.25
C PRO A 465 -15.06 1.11 -15.52
N GLU A 466 -14.64 1.00 -16.78
CA GLU A 466 -13.45 1.63 -17.31
C GLU A 466 -13.63 3.16 -17.24
N GLN A 467 -13.34 3.74 -16.08
CA GLN A 467 -13.26 5.19 -15.94
C GLN A 467 -12.00 5.64 -16.66
N LYS A 468 -12.17 6.14 -17.90
CA LYS A 468 -11.16 7.00 -18.53
C LYS A 468 -10.85 8.13 -17.55
N LEU A 469 -9.62 8.15 -17.04
CA LEU A 469 -9.11 9.26 -16.25
C LEU A 469 -9.22 10.53 -17.11
N PRO A 470 -9.92 11.58 -16.67
CA PRO A 470 -9.82 12.87 -17.33
C PRO A 470 -8.37 13.37 -17.15
N GLU A 471 -7.67 13.54 -18.27
CA GLU A 471 -6.44 14.34 -18.30
C GLU A 471 -6.80 15.78 -17.93
N GLY A 472 -6.15 16.29 -16.89
CA GLY A 472 -6.46 17.58 -16.27
C GLY A 472 -7.30 17.40 -15.01
N ALA A 473 -6.68 17.59 -13.85
CA ALA A 473 -7.43 17.78 -12.62
C ALA A 473 -8.32 19.02 -12.79
N ASP A 474 -9.63 18.79 -12.90
CA ASP A 474 -10.60 19.87 -12.93
C ASP A 474 -10.49 20.66 -11.60
N PRO A 475 -10.11 21.96 -11.63
CA PRO A 475 -9.98 22.77 -10.42
C PRO A 475 -11.30 22.90 -9.64
N ARG A 476 -12.44 22.44 -10.18
CA ARG A 476 -13.75 22.41 -9.50
C ARG A 476 -13.83 21.47 -8.29
N TYR A 477 -12.84 20.60 -8.06
CA TYR A 477 -12.77 19.76 -6.84
C TYR A 477 -11.90 20.37 -5.74
N ALA A 478 -11.28 21.53 -5.96
CA ALA A 478 -10.77 22.34 -4.88
C ALA A 478 -11.95 23.12 -4.29
N VAL A 479 -12.19 22.99 -2.99
CA VAL A 479 -13.11 23.90 -2.31
C VAL A 479 -12.29 25.12 -1.90
N PRO A 480 -12.37 26.26 -2.61
CA PRO A 480 -11.77 27.49 -2.12
C PRO A 480 -12.45 27.85 -0.82
N LEU A 481 -11.71 27.84 0.28
CA LEU A 481 -12.15 28.54 1.47
C LEU A 481 -12.25 30.02 1.10
N GLY A 482 -13.39 30.64 1.42
CA GLY A 482 -13.69 32.03 1.08
C GLY A 482 -12.57 33.01 1.49
N PRO A 483 -12.63 34.26 1.00
CA PRO A 483 -11.58 35.24 1.26
C PRO A 483 -11.30 35.37 2.77
N PRO A 484 -10.04 35.59 3.18
CA PRO A 484 -9.69 35.76 4.58
C PRO A 484 -10.51 36.89 5.19
N ALA A 485 -10.97 36.70 6.43
CA ALA A 485 -11.65 37.75 7.19
C ALA A 485 -10.80 39.02 7.18
N GLU A 486 -11.41 40.15 6.80
CA GLU A 486 -10.78 41.47 6.76
C GLU A 486 -9.96 41.72 8.03
N GLU A 487 -8.69 42.10 7.85
CA GLU A 487 -7.82 42.61 8.89
C GLU A 487 -8.51 43.80 9.58
N ARG A 488 -8.97 43.57 10.82
CA ARG A 488 -9.37 44.68 11.69
C ARG A 488 -8.11 45.45 12.09
N LYS A 489 -8.08 46.74 11.77
CA LYS A 489 -7.01 47.68 12.11
C LYS A 489 -6.84 47.81 13.63
N PRO A 490 -5.60 47.98 14.12
CA PRO A 490 -5.32 48.12 15.55
C PRO A 490 -5.46 49.58 15.99
N GLU A 491 -6.68 50.11 16.06
CA GLU A 491 -6.90 51.48 16.58
C GLU A 491 -7.98 51.61 17.66
N ASP A 492 -8.76 50.56 17.95
CA ASP A 492 -9.85 50.65 18.94
C ASP A 492 -9.50 49.95 20.27
N PHE A 493 -8.55 50.49 21.03
CA PHE A 493 -8.48 50.25 22.48
C PHE A 493 -8.10 51.53 23.22
N GLU A 494 -9.11 52.36 23.48
CA GLU A 494 -9.04 53.37 24.51
C GLU A 494 -8.95 52.72 25.90
N SER A 495 -7.97 53.21 26.67
CA SER A 495 -7.73 52.88 28.07
C SER A 495 -8.71 53.63 28.98
N PRO A 496 -9.08 53.07 30.14
CA PRO A 496 -9.07 53.92 31.32
C PRO A 496 -8.42 53.28 32.56
N LEU A 497 -7.36 53.96 32.99
CA LEU A 497 -7.13 54.48 34.35
C LEU A 497 -7.35 53.59 35.59
N LYS A 498 -6.21 53.30 36.23
CA LYS A 498 -5.86 53.51 37.66
C LYS A 498 -6.86 53.07 38.75
N LYS A 499 -6.42 52.12 39.59
CA LYS A 499 -6.35 52.24 41.06
C LYS A 499 -5.42 51.18 41.67
N LYS A 500 -4.34 51.63 42.32
CA LYS A 500 -3.66 50.98 43.47
C LYS A 500 -4.16 51.70 44.74
N PRO A 501 -3.87 51.26 45.99
CA PRO A 501 -3.20 50.03 46.45
C PRO A 501 -4.01 49.28 47.55
N ASN A 502 -3.60 48.07 47.93
CA ASN A 502 -3.49 47.77 49.37
C ASN A 502 -2.59 46.58 49.70
N GLU A 503 -1.91 46.73 50.82
CA GLU A 503 -0.96 45.83 51.48
C GLU A 503 -1.61 44.53 51.98
N LYS A 504 -0.83 43.44 51.99
CA LYS A 504 -0.47 42.67 53.21
C LYS A 504 0.30 41.39 52.86
N ALA A 505 1.51 41.28 53.41
CA ALA A 505 2.16 40.03 53.77
C ALA A 505 1.38 39.39 54.96
N PRO A 506 1.53 38.08 55.33
CA PRO A 506 2.83 37.46 55.62
C PRO A 506 2.93 35.92 55.41
N SER A 507 4.13 35.44 55.77
CA SER A 507 4.43 34.19 56.48
C SER A 507 5.25 33.15 55.71
N GLN A 508 6.48 33.02 56.21
CA GLN A 508 7.41 31.93 55.99
C GLN A 508 6.88 30.64 56.60
N ALA A 509 7.16 29.52 55.94
CA ALA A 509 7.06 28.18 56.49
C ALA A 509 8.30 27.86 57.34
N GLY A 510 8.07 27.26 58.50
CA GLY A 510 8.99 26.32 59.14
C GLY A 510 8.55 24.89 58.82
N GLY A 511 9.51 23.99 58.63
CA GLY A 511 9.32 22.57 58.33
C GLY A 511 10.53 21.99 57.65
#